data_AF-A0A1Z9D716-F1
#
_entry.id   AF-A0A1Z9D716-F1
#
_cell.length_a   1.000
_cell.length_b   1.000
_cell.length_c   1.000
_cell.angle_alpha   90.00
_cell.angle_beta   90.00
_cell.angle_gamma   90.00
#
_symmetry.space_group_name_H-M   'P 1'
#
loop_
_entity.id
_entity.type
_entity.pdbx_description
1 polymer ?
#
loop_
_entity_poly.entity_id
_entity_poly.type
_entity_poly.pdbx_seq_one_letter_code
_entity_poly.pdbx_strand_id
1 'polypeptide(L)'
;MGRNIPDNGTVTDAMMNDFIKREIMPHFEYGTFIDGEGLWKGELENTKIFYLECPDHEVEDHLLSMHCIAAVYKKQFRQDSVLISTVQTNAVFN
;
A
#
# COMPACT_ATOMS: atom_id res chain seq x y z
N MET A 1 1.19 -3.62 -2.44
CA MET A 1 2.65 -3.62 -2.23
C MET A 1 3.16 -5.04 -2.40
N GLY A 2 3.86 -5.32 -3.49
CA GLY A 2 4.52 -6.61 -3.70
C GLY A 2 5.65 -6.83 -2.68
N ARG A 3 5.91 -8.08 -2.32
CA ARG A 3 6.91 -8.44 -1.30
C ARG A 3 8.20 -8.98 -1.90
N ASN A 4 8.33 -9.14 -3.21
CA ASN A 4 9.60 -9.56 -3.79
C ASN A 4 10.63 -8.42 -3.75
N ILE A 5 11.84 -8.66 -3.26
CA ILE A 5 12.94 -7.70 -3.29
C ILE A 5 13.93 -8.16 -4.37
N PRO A 6 14.24 -7.33 -5.38
CA PRO A 6 15.24 -7.67 -6.38
C PRO A 6 16.55 -8.12 -5.73
N ASP A 7 17.02 -9.29 -6.17
CA ASP A 7 18.29 -9.93 -5.80
C ASP A 7 18.50 -10.22 -4.31
N ASN A 8 17.45 -10.15 -3.47
CA ASN A 8 17.60 -10.23 -2.01
C ASN A 8 16.40 -10.87 -1.30
N GLY A 9 15.74 -11.83 -1.95
CA GLY A 9 14.63 -12.58 -1.37
C GLY A 9 13.33 -11.77 -1.32
N THR A 10 12.65 -11.80 -0.17
CA THR A 10 11.33 -11.17 0.00
C THR A 10 11.25 -10.33 1.28
N VAL A 11 10.36 -9.35 1.28
CA VAL A 11 10.00 -8.56 2.46
C VAL A 11 9.33 -9.51 3.46
N THR A 12 10.00 -9.76 4.57
CA THR A 12 9.49 -10.62 5.65
C THR A 12 8.32 -9.96 6.39
N ASP A 13 7.54 -10.74 7.12
CA ASP A 13 6.46 -10.20 7.95
C ASP A 13 6.97 -9.21 9.00
N ALA A 14 8.14 -9.46 9.59
CA ALA A 14 8.76 -8.55 10.55
C ALA A 14 9.11 -7.21 9.89
N MET A 15 9.77 -7.23 8.73
CA MET A 15 10.12 -6.03 7.97
C MET A 15 8.86 -5.24 7.56
N MET A 16 7.82 -5.94 7.14
CA MET A 16 6.55 -5.32 6.77
C MET A 16 5.84 -4.71 7.99
N ASN A 17 5.80 -5.40 9.13
CA ASN A 17 5.21 -4.89 10.36
C ASN A 17 5.94 -3.65 10.88
N ASP A 18 7.27 -3.63 10.81
CA ASP A 18 8.07 -2.47 11.19
C ASP A 18 7.81 -1.28 10.25
N PHE A 19 7.71 -1.54 8.94
CA PHE A 19 7.33 -0.52 7.96
C PHE A 19 5.95 0.05 8.24
N ILE A 20 4.94 -0.78 8.49
CA ILE A 20 3.57 -0.35 8.80
C ILE A 20 3.56 0.57 10.03
N LYS A 21 4.20 0.15 11.12
CA LYS A 21 4.22 0.91 12.38
C LYS A 21 4.92 2.25 12.24
N ARG A 22 5.99 2.31 11.45
CA ARG A 22 6.84 3.49 11.32
C ARG A 22 6.38 4.47 10.24
N GLU A 23 5.89 3.96 9.12
CA GLU A 23 5.63 4.76 7.92
C GLU A 23 4.13 4.88 7.59
N ILE A 24 3.26 3.99 8.07
CA ILE A 24 1.82 4.05 7.74
C ILE A 24 1.01 4.56 8.93
N MET A 25 1.12 3.91 10.09
CA MET A 25 0.31 4.23 11.28
C MET A 25 0.42 5.69 11.77
N PRO A 26 1.53 6.42 11.59
CA PRO A 26 1.57 7.84 11.96
C PRO A 26 0.73 8.76 11.07
N HIS A 27 0.32 8.29 9.88
CA HIS A 27 -0.40 9.10 8.89
C HIS A 27 -1.91 8.84 8.87
N PHE A 28 -2.36 7.70 9.39
CA PHE A 28 -3.76 7.30 9.32
C PHE A 28 -4.25 6.76 10.66
N GLU A 29 -5.38 7.28 11.14
CA GLU A 29 -6.03 6.80 12.36
C GLU A 29 -6.72 5.44 12.16
N TYR A 30 -7.04 5.09 10.91
CA TYR A 30 -7.75 3.87 10.54
C TYR A 30 -7.37 3.41 9.13
N GLY A 31 -7.71 2.17 8.81
CA GLY A 31 -7.52 1.56 7.51
C GLY A 31 -7.46 0.05 7.62
N THR A 32 -7.61 -0.64 6.48
CA THR A 32 -7.69 -2.09 6.42
C THR A 32 -6.48 -2.63 5.66
N PHE A 33 -5.79 -3.60 6.24
CA PHE A 33 -4.79 -4.39 5.51
C PHE A 33 -5.42 -5.65 4.94
N ILE A 34 -5.18 -5.89 3.66
CA ILE A 34 -5.58 -7.10 2.95
C ILE A 34 -4.32 -7.79 2.48
N ASP A 35 -4.15 -9.06 2.85
CA ASP A 35 -3.12 -9.92 2.29
C ASP A 35 -3.68 -10.69 1.08
N GLY A 36 -2.88 -10.82 0.04
CA GLY A 36 -3.26 -11.53 -1.17
C GLY A 36 -2.06 -11.98 -1.98
N GLU A 37 -2.33 -12.57 -3.14
CA GLU A 37 -1.32 -12.96 -4.12
C GLU A 37 -1.42 -12.05 -5.35
N GLY A 38 -0.29 -11.49 -5.75
CA GLY A 38 -0.13 -10.72 -6.97
C GLY A 38 0.61 -11.52 -8.04
N LEU A 39 0.59 -10.99 -9.27
CA LEU A 39 1.38 -11.48 -10.39
C LEU A 39 2.19 -10.30 -10.93
N TRP A 40 3.51 -10.43 -10.95
CA TRP A 40 4.41 -9.43 -11.52
C TRP A 40 5.43 -10.09 -12.44
N LYS A 41 5.48 -9.65 -13.70
CA LYS A 41 6.41 -10.16 -14.73
C LYS A 41 6.39 -11.70 -14.88
N GLY A 42 5.23 -12.31 -14.69
CA GLY A 42 5.05 -13.77 -14.81
C GLY A 42 5.29 -14.56 -13.52
N GLU A 43 5.67 -13.90 -12.43
CA GLU A 43 5.93 -14.52 -11.14
C GLU A 43 4.83 -14.19 -10.13
N LEU A 44 4.38 -15.20 -9.39
CA LEU A 44 3.48 -15.01 -8.26
C LEU A 44 4.24 -14.39 -7.09
N GLU A 45 3.59 -13.48 -6.38
CA GLU A 45 4.17 -12.87 -5.19
C GLU A 45 3.13 -12.61 -4.11
N ASN A 46 3.55 -12.70 -2.85
CA ASN A 46 2.73 -12.20 -1.75
C ASN A 46 2.62 -10.68 -1.88
N THR A 47 1.40 -10.16 -1.74
CA THR A 47 1.12 -8.72 -1.75
C THR A 47 0.39 -8.32 -0.48
N LYS A 48 0.67 -7.11 -0.02
CA LYS A 48 -0.10 -6.44 1.03
C LYS A 48 -0.75 -5.18 0.47
N ILE A 49 -2.05 -5.03 0.66
CA ILE A 49 -2.83 -3.87 0.23
C ILE A 49 -3.23 -3.11 1.49
N PHE A 50 -2.93 -1.81 1.54
CA PHE A 50 -3.52 -0.91 2.52
C PHE A 50 -4.70 -0.21 1.85
N TYR A 51 -5.88 -0.38 2.44
CA TYR A 51 -7.13 0.15 1.94
C TYR A 51 -7.69 1.19 2.91
N LEU A 52 -8.10 2.33 2.38
CA LEU A 52 -8.71 3.42 3.12
C LEU A 52 -9.99 3.84 2.40
N GLU A 53 -11.08 3.90 3.17
CA GLU A 53 -12.34 4.50 2.75
C GLU A 53 -12.51 5.79 3.54
N CYS A 54 -12.73 6.91 2.86
CA CYS A 54 -12.83 8.23 3.49
C CYS A 54 -13.81 9.11 2.71
N PRO A 55 -14.34 10.19 3.33
CA PRO A 55 -15.15 11.18 2.64
C PRO A 55 -14.37 11.92 1.54
N ASP A 56 -15.07 12.35 0.47
CA ASP A 56 -14.47 13.04 -0.69
C ASP A 56 -13.55 14.22 -0.32
N HIS A 57 -13.88 14.97 0.74
CA HIS A 57 -13.11 16.15 1.14
C HIS A 57 -11.76 15.82 1.80
N GLU A 58 -11.53 14.56 2.21
CA GLU A 58 -10.24 14.12 2.80
C GLU A 58 -9.33 13.44 1.76
N VAL A 59 -9.85 13.16 0.55
CA VAL A 59 -9.16 12.33 -0.46
C VAL A 59 -7.81 12.92 -0.87
N GLU A 60 -7.71 14.24 -1.07
CA GLU A 60 -6.46 14.87 -1.50
C GLU A 60 -5.35 14.73 -0.45
N ASP A 61 -5.67 14.97 0.82
CA ASP A 61 -4.71 14.87 1.93
C ASP A 61 -4.23 13.43 2.15
N HIS A 62 -5.17 12.47 2.11
CA HIS A 62 -4.84 11.05 2.21
C HIS A 62 -4.03 10.56 1.01
N LEU A 63 -4.33 11.03 -0.21
CA LEU A 63 -3.56 10.68 -1.40
C LEU A 63 -2.11 11.16 -1.32
N LEU A 64 -1.88 12.38 -0.82
CA LEU A 64 -0.53 12.88 -0.59
C LEU A 64 0.25 11.95 0.36
N SER A 65 -0.38 11.55 1.47
CA SER A 65 0.21 10.61 2.42
C SER A 65 0.49 9.24 1.79
N MET A 66 -0.44 8.70 0.99
CA MET A 66 -0.26 7.45 0.25
C MET A 66 0.92 7.52 -0.73
N HIS A 67 1.08 8.64 -1.45
CA HIS A 67 2.20 8.85 -2.37
C HIS A 67 3.55 8.90 -1.64
N CYS A 68 3.62 9.61 -0.51
CA CYS A 68 4.81 9.65 0.33
C CYS A 68 5.21 8.24 0.81
N ILE A 69 4.25 7.48 1.33
CA ILE A 69 4.46 6.11 1.82
C ILE A 69 4.89 5.19 0.69
N ALA A 70 4.25 5.28 -0.48
CA ALA A 70 4.63 4.49 -1.65
C ALA A 70 6.07 4.79 -2.10
N ALA A 71 6.50 6.05 -2.06
CA ALA A 71 7.87 6.45 -2.36
C ALA A 71 8.88 5.87 -1.34
N VAL A 72 8.56 5.91 -0.05
CA VAL A 72 9.40 5.31 1.00
C VAL A 72 9.46 3.79 0.84
N TYR A 73 8.32 3.11 0.63
CA TYR A 73 8.27 1.66 0.39
C TYR A 73 9.12 1.27 -0.82
N LYS A 74 8.93 1.99 -1.93
CA LYS A 74 9.68 1.76 -3.17
C LYS A 74 11.19 1.86 -2.95
N LYS A 75 11.64 2.90 -2.24
CA LYS A 75 13.05 3.11 -1.93
C LYS A 75 13.59 2.08 -0.95
N GLN A 76 12.89 1.81 0.15
CA GLN A 76 13.34 0.93 1.22
C GLN A 76 13.47 -0.53 0.77
N PHE A 77 12.51 -1.03 0.00
CA PHE A 77 12.47 -2.42 -0.46
C PHE A 77 12.79 -2.59 -1.94
N ARG A 78 13.38 -1.56 -2.56
CA ARG A 78 13.87 -1.55 -3.96
C ARG A 78 12.83 -2.05 -4.96
N GLN A 79 11.60 -1.60 -4.84
CA GLN A 79 10.52 -1.99 -5.74
C GLN A 79 10.62 -1.25 -7.08
N ASP A 80 10.23 -1.91 -8.17
CA ASP A 80 10.12 -1.26 -9.48
C ASP A 80 9.00 -0.22 -9.49
N SER A 81 7.87 -0.56 -8.86
CA SER A 81 6.67 0.28 -8.77
C SER A 81 5.82 -0.07 -7.56
N VAL A 82 4.96 0.87 -7.14
CA VAL A 82 3.92 0.65 -6.14
C VAL A 82 2.62 1.18 -6.74
N LEU A 83 1.58 0.36 -6.74
CA LEU A 83 0.26 0.75 -7.21
C LEU A 83 -0.48 1.55 -6.14
N ILE A 84 -1.05 2.69 -6.55
CA ILE A 84 -2.05 3.45 -5.81
C ILE A 84 -3.28 3.51 -6.71
N SER A 85 -4.45 3.17 -6.17
CA SER A 85 -5.71 3.18 -6.89
C SER A 85 -6.76 3.91 -6.06
N THR A 86 -7.55 4.75 -6.73
CA THR A 86 -8.66 5.49 -6.13
C THR A 86 -9.94 5.14 -6.88
N VAL A 87 -11.01 4.91 -6.13
CA VAL A 87 -12.34 4.62 -6.68
C VAL A 87 -13.32 5.51 -5.95
N GLN A 88 -14.07 6.32 -6.70
CA GLN A 88 -15.16 7.11 -6.13
C GLN A 88 -16.43 6.25 -6.09
N THR A 89 -16.95 6.01 -4.89
CA THR A 89 -18.18 5.26 -4.69
C THR A 89 -19.35 6.24 -4.57
N ASN A 90 -20.16 6.34 -5.62
CA ASN A 90 -21.39 7.11 -5.57
C ASN A 90 -22.55 6.19 -5.18
N ALA A 91 -23.17 6.45 -4.04
CA ALA A 91 -24.41 5.79 -3.70
C ALA A 91 -25.55 6.38 -4.56
N VAL A 92 -26.02 5.61 -5.54
CA VAL A 92 -27.23 5.97 -6.30
C VAL A 92 -28.43 5.57 -5.45
N PHE A 93 -28.87 6.47 -4.57
CA PHE A 93 -30.18 6.33 -3.93
C PHE A 93 -31.24 6.95 -4.86
N ASN A 94 -32.21 6.13 -5.28
CA ASN A 94 -33.46 6.58 -5.91
C ASN A 94 -34.44 7.08 -4.85
#